data_AF-A0A2V5J5Y2-F1
#
_entry.id   AF-A0A2V5J5Y2-F1
#
_cell.length_a   1.000
_cell.length_b   1.000
_cell.length_c   1.000
_cell.angle_alpha   90.00
_cell.angle_beta   90.00
_cell.angle_gamma   90.00
#
_symmetry.space_group_name_H-M   'P 1'
#
loop_
_entity.id
_entity.type
_entity.pdbx_description
1 polymer ?
#
loop_
_entity_poly.entity_id
_entity_poly.type
_entity_poly.pdbx_seq_one_letter_code
_entity_poly.pdbx_strand_id
1 'polypeptide(L)'
;MVVTSTQISSRSACEREFSRPQKIAAAIQCGPFLVDASQRVRGLNDSQRARRTFAATATHDRALLGVCPEVSLADLATILATTRIAGDSRIERAMNLDGGSSSAFWFARENGSAFSIPAQKPVRDFVAVAPK
;
A
#
# COMPACT_ATOMS: atom_id res chain seq x y z
N MET A 1 -3.08 14.36 0.81
CA MET A 1 -3.64 13.06 1.19
C MET A 1 -3.04 12.76 2.56
N VAL A 2 -3.83 12.94 3.62
CA VAL A 2 -3.41 13.13 5.01
C VAL A 2 -4.04 12.08 5.94
N VAL A 3 -3.30 11.08 6.39
CA VAL A 3 -3.36 10.48 7.75
C VAL A 3 -4.56 10.74 8.71
N THR A 4 -5.66 9.97 8.78
CA THR A 4 -6.25 9.64 10.09
C THR A 4 -6.53 8.17 10.28
N SER A 5 -6.45 7.81 11.56
CA SER A 5 -6.55 6.49 12.14
C SER A 5 -7.90 5.82 11.90
N THR A 6 -8.13 5.39 10.68
CA THR A 6 -9.02 4.25 10.42
C THR A 6 -8.13 3.03 10.42
N GLN A 7 -8.46 2.01 11.22
CA GLN A 7 -7.79 0.72 11.16
C GLN A 7 -7.77 0.25 9.70
N ILE A 8 -6.62 0.38 9.03
CA ILE A 8 -6.42 -0.29 7.75
C ILE A 8 -6.25 -1.76 8.13
N SER A 9 -7.33 -2.51 8.04
CA SER A 9 -7.29 -3.96 8.13
C SER A 9 -6.99 -4.48 6.72
N SER A 10 -5.70 -4.68 6.39
CA SER A 10 -5.36 -5.50 5.23
C SER A 10 -5.58 -6.96 5.64
N ARG A 11 -6.70 -7.55 5.21
CA ARG A 11 -7.03 -8.96 5.45
C ARG A 11 -7.28 -9.63 4.13
N SER A 12 -6.76 -10.83 3.98
CA SER A 12 -7.05 -11.65 2.82
C SER A 12 -8.49 -12.15 2.93
N ALA A 13 -9.27 -12.05 1.86
CA ALA A 13 -10.56 -12.73 1.79
C ALA A 13 -10.33 -14.23 1.49
N CYS A 14 -9.68 -14.93 2.41
CA CYS A 14 -9.85 -16.37 2.56
C CYS A 14 -10.95 -16.54 3.62
N GLU A 15 -12.02 -17.28 3.32
CA GLU A 15 -13.26 -17.38 4.13
C GLU A 15 -13.05 -17.63 5.64
N ARG A 16 -11.87 -18.12 6.04
CA ARG A 16 -11.51 -18.42 7.43
C ARG A 16 -11.07 -17.21 8.28
N GLU A 17 -10.65 -16.09 7.68
CA GLU A 17 -10.19 -14.90 8.42
C GLU A 17 -11.33 -13.93 8.84
N PHE A 18 -12.55 -14.15 8.34
CA PHE A 18 -13.74 -13.32 8.60
C PHE A 18 -14.73 -13.99 9.57
N SER A 19 -14.23 -14.57 10.66
CA SER A 19 -15.06 -15.29 11.64
C SER A 19 -15.90 -14.39 12.56
N ARG A 20 -15.78 -13.05 12.46
CA ARG A 20 -16.64 -12.10 13.18
C ARG A 20 -17.16 -11.01 12.23
N PRO A 21 -18.45 -10.64 12.28
CA PRO A 21 -18.97 -9.52 11.52
C PRO A 21 -18.37 -8.21 12.06
N GLN A 22 -17.30 -7.75 11.44
CA GLN A 22 -16.82 -6.37 11.59
C GLN A 22 -17.55 -5.50 10.57
N LYS A 23 -17.98 -4.31 11.00
CA LYS A 23 -18.54 -3.30 10.10
C LYS A 23 -17.42 -2.76 9.21
N ILE A 24 -17.33 -3.26 7.97
CA ILE A 24 -16.39 -2.77 6.97
C ILE A 24 -16.94 -1.45 6.42
N ALA A 25 -16.23 -0.35 6.69
CA ALA A 25 -16.63 0.99 6.23
C ALA A 25 -16.17 1.30 4.80
N ALA A 26 -15.08 0.66 4.36
CA ALA A 26 -14.53 0.80 3.02
C ALA A 26 -13.70 -0.45 2.66
N ALA A 27 -13.66 -0.79 1.38
CA ALA A 27 -12.83 -1.86 0.84
C ALA A 27 -12.35 -1.50 -0.57
N ILE A 28 -11.13 -1.90 -0.91
CA ILE A 28 -10.59 -1.83 -2.27
C ILE A 28 -10.08 -3.21 -2.67
N GLN A 29 -10.42 -3.63 -3.88
CA GLN A 29 -9.89 -4.86 -4.47
C GLN A 29 -8.74 -4.50 -5.40
N CYS A 30 -7.55 -5.00 -5.07
CA CYS A 30 -6.32 -4.83 -5.84
C CYS A 30 -5.45 -6.09 -5.68
N GLY A 31 -4.27 -6.10 -6.31
CA GLY A 31 -3.33 -7.20 -6.14
C GLY A 31 -2.10 -7.09 -7.04
N PRO A 32 -1.16 -8.04 -6.89
CA PRO A 32 -1.14 -9.11 -5.89
C PRO A 32 -0.76 -8.62 -4.47
N PHE A 33 -0.83 -9.50 -3.47
CA PHE A 33 -0.13 -9.26 -2.19
C PHE A 33 1.38 -9.27 -2.42
N LEU A 34 2.07 -8.36 -1.74
CA LEU A 34 3.52 -8.18 -1.78
C LEU A 34 4.19 -8.74 -0.53
N VAL A 35 3.56 -8.49 0.63
CA VAL A 35 4.03 -8.95 1.94
C VAL A 35 2.84 -9.55 2.69
N ASP A 36 3.05 -10.70 3.33
CA ASP A 36 2.13 -11.27 4.31
C ASP A 36 2.92 -11.85 5.48
N ALA A 37 2.40 -11.68 6.71
CA ALA A 37 3.07 -12.03 7.96
C ALA A 37 4.55 -11.54 8.03
N SER A 38 4.81 -10.31 7.58
CA SER A 38 6.14 -9.70 7.46
C SER A 38 7.12 -10.47 6.55
N GLN A 39 6.62 -11.33 5.67
CA GLN A 39 7.41 -12.08 4.69
C GLN A 39 7.00 -11.68 3.27
N ARG A 40 7.97 -11.63 2.36
CA ARG A 40 7.66 -11.41 0.94
C ARG A 40 6.80 -12.56 0.40
N VAL A 41 5.81 -12.24 -0.41
CA VAL A 41 5.06 -13.23 -1.18
C VAL A 41 5.97 -13.81 -2.27
N ARG A 42 6.00 -15.14 -2.41
CA ARG A 42 6.82 -15.85 -3.39
C ARG A 42 6.10 -15.94 -4.74
N GLY A 43 6.85 -16.17 -5.82
CA GLY A 43 6.29 -16.38 -7.16
C GLY A 43 5.76 -15.10 -7.83
N LEU A 44 6.11 -13.93 -7.29
CA LEU A 44 5.82 -12.64 -7.93
C LEU A 44 6.69 -12.45 -9.17
N ASN A 45 6.17 -11.72 -10.15
CA ASN A 45 6.93 -11.39 -11.36
C ASN A 45 8.18 -10.55 -11.02
N ASP A 46 9.33 -11.00 -11.53
CA ASP A 46 10.67 -10.46 -11.31
C ASP A 46 11.27 -9.73 -12.51
N SER A 47 10.61 -9.80 -13.68
CA SER A 47 11.12 -9.29 -14.95
C SER A 47 10.45 -7.99 -15.39
N GLN A 48 9.15 -7.85 -15.17
CA GLN A 48 8.38 -6.69 -15.59
C GLN A 48 8.57 -5.53 -14.62
N ARG A 49 9.36 -4.56 -15.05
CA ARG A 49 9.57 -3.31 -14.32
C ARG A 49 8.51 -2.30 -14.70
N ALA A 50 7.91 -1.69 -13.69
CA ALA A 50 6.97 -0.58 -13.83
C ALA A 50 6.98 0.26 -12.56
N ARG A 51 6.46 1.49 -12.62
CA ARG A 51 6.10 2.23 -11.41
C ARG A 51 5.05 1.42 -10.65
N ARG A 52 5.18 1.34 -9.32
CA ARG A 52 4.26 0.57 -8.48
C ARG A 52 3.68 1.47 -7.40
N THR A 53 2.43 1.27 -7.05
CA THR A 53 1.84 1.85 -5.83
C THR A 53 1.41 0.73 -4.90
N PHE A 54 1.45 0.98 -3.60
CA PHE A 54 1.08 -0.04 -2.61
C PHE A 54 0.37 0.57 -1.41
N ALA A 55 -0.45 -0.27 -0.77
CA ALA A 55 -0.97 -0.03 0.57
C ALA A 55 -0.43 -1.09 1.52
N ALA A 56 -0.07 -0.69 2.73
CA ALA A 56 0.52 -1.58 3.71
C ALA A 56 0.09 -1.26 5.14
N THR A 57 0.15 -2.28 5.98
CA THR A 57 0.05 -2.18 7.44
C THR A 57 1.39 -2.56 8.04
N ALA A 58 1.74 -1.88 9.12
CA ALA A 58 2.94 -2.13 9.89
C ALA A 58 2.61 -2.26 11.36
N THR A 59 3.54 -2.87 12.10
CA THR A 59 3.49 -2.97 13.56
C THR A 59 3.19 -1.61 14.20
N HIS A 60 2.58 -1.62 15.39
CA HIS A 60 2.12 -0.40 16.09
C HIS A 60 0.96 0.33 15.40
N ASP A 61 0.05 -0.43 14.77
CA ASP A 61 -1.18 0.09 14.12
C ASP A 61 -0.91 1.17 13.06
N ARG A 62 0.22 1.06 12.35
CA ARG A 62 0.61 2.04 11.33
C ARG A 62 0.08 1.62 9.96
N ALA A 63 -0.46 2.60 9.25
CA ALA A 63 -0.88 2.50 7.86
C ALA A 63 0.11 3.22 6.96
N LEU A 64 0.36 2.66 5.78
CA LEU A 64 1.33 3.15 4.81
C LEU A 64 0.73 3.13 3.41
N LEU A 65 0.98 4.20 2.67
CA LEU A 65 0.78 4.26 1.23
C LEU A 65 2.09 4.71 0.61
N GLY A 66 2.46 4.12 -0.52
CA GLY A 66 3.70 4.47 -1.16
C GLY A 66 3.66 4.28 -2.67
N VAL A 67 4.62 4.94 -3.31
CA VAL A 67 4.94 4.79 -4.72
C VAL A 67 6.41 4.41 -4.83
N CYS A 68 6.70 3.46 -5.71
CA CYS A 68 8.05 3.07 -6.06
C CYS A 68 8.30 3.39 -7.54
N PRO A 69 9.48 3.95 -7.90
CA PRO A 69 9.95 4.02 -9.28
C PRO A 69 10.05 2.63 -9.92
N GLU A 70 10.51 2.54 -11.17
CA GLU A 70 10.51 1.28 -11.92
C GLU A 70 11.11 0.09 -11.18
N VAL A 71 10.25 -0.86 -10.80
CA VAL A 71 10.60 -2.03 -9.99
C VAL A 71 9.73 -3.22 -10.39
N SER A 72 10.27 -4.43 -10.27
CA SER A 72 9.47 -5.65 -10.40
C SER A 72 8.59 -5.85 -9.16
N LEU A 73 7.58 -6.71 -9.24
CA LEU A 73 6.76 -7.04 -8.07
C LEU A 73 7.58 -7.80 -7.02
N ALA A 74 8.46 -8.70 -7.46
CA ALA A 74 9.35 -9.46 -6.59
C ALA A 74 10.36 -8.58 -5.84
N ASP A 75 10.92 -7.58 -6.52
CA ASP A 75 11.84 -6.63 -5.90
C ASP A 75 11.12 -5.72 -4.91
N LEU A 76 9.93 -5.22 -5.28
CA LEU A 76 9.11 -4.41 -4.37
C LEU A 76 8.76 -5.20 -3.11
N ALA A 77 8.32 -6.45 -3.26
CA ALA A 77 8.03 -7.33 -2.13
C ALA A 77 9.26 -7.55 -1.23
N THR A 78 10.44 -7.71 -1.82
CA THR A 78 11.71 -7.87 -1.09
C THR A 78 12.09 -6.60 -0.34
N ILE A 79 11.97 -5.43 -0.97
CA ILE A 79 12.19 -4.12 -0.33
C ILE A 79 11.25 -3.97 0.87
N LEU A 80 9.94 -4.16 0.66
CA LEU A 80 8.95 -3.96 1.72
C LEU A 80 9.13 -4.93 2.90
N ALA A 81 9.48 -6.20 2.64
CA ALA A 81 9.71 -7.18 3.71
C ALA A 81 10.97 -6.91 4.54
N THR A 82 11.93 -6.14 4.01
CA THR A 82 13.22 -5.85 4.68
C THR A 82 13.31 -4.43 5.23
N THR A 83 12.42 -3.54 4.81
CA THR A 83 12.41 -2.14 5.23
C THR A 83 11.94 -2.01 6.68
N ARG A 84 12.69 -1.26 7.49
CA ARG A 84 12.21 -0.72 8.77
C ARG A 84 11.69 0.70 8.57
N ILE A 85 10.57 1.02 9.20
CA ILE A 85 9.89 2.30 9.05
C ILE A 85 9.69 2.92 10.43
N ALA A 86 9.96 4.22 10.56
CA ALA A 86 9.72 5.01 11.77
C ALA A 86 10.18 4.28 13.06
N GLY A 87 11.50 4.20 13.24
CA GLY A 87 12.13 3.34 14.24
C GLY A 87 12.18 1.89 13.77
N ASP A 88 11.82 0.96 14.65
CA ASP A 88 11.88 -0.48 14.38
C ASP A 88 10.57 -1.09 13.85
N SER A 89 9.62 -0.26 13.39
CA SER A 89 8.36 -0.80 12.88
C SER A 89 8.59 -1.56 11.57
N ARG A 90 7.92 -2.70 11.43
CA ARG A 90 8.04 -3.58 10.25
C ARG A 90 6.72 -3.63 9.51
N ILE A 91 6.80 -3.72 8.18
CA ILE A 91 5.62 -3.98 7.36
C ILE A 91 5.15 -5.41 7.64
N GLU A 92 3.90 -5.54 8.08
CA GLU A 92 3.28 -6.84 8.36
C GLU A 92 2.58 -7.38 7.12
N ARG A 93 1.89 -6.50 6.39
CA ARG A 93 1.17 -6.84 5.17
C ARG A 93 1.25 -5.70 4.17
N ALA A 94 1.34 -6.04 2.89
CA ALA A 94 1.33 -5.08 1.80
C ALA A 94 0.63 -5.64 0.57
N MET A 95 -0.14 -4.80 -0.10
CA MET A 95 -0.87 -5.10 -1.33
C MET A 95 -0.45 -4.13 -2.43
N ASN A 96 -0.15 -4.67 -3.61
CA ASN A 96 0.07 -3.86 -4.81
C ASN A 96 -1.25 -3.24 -5.26
N LEU A 97 -1.23 -1.94 -5.54
CA LEU A 97 -2.31 -1.20 -6.18
C LEU A 97 -1.98 -1.02 -7.68
N ASP A 98 -2.76 -0.23 -8.40
CA ASP A 98 -2.52 -0.03 -9.83
C ASP A 98 -1.15 0.63 -10.12
N GLY A 99 -0.53 0.19 -11.22
CA GLY A 99 0.85 0.47 -11.56
C GLY A 99 1.03 1.32 -12.83
N GLY A 100 2.30 1.46 -13.24
CA GLY A 100 2.68 2.04 -14.52
C GLY A 100 2.24 3.50 -14.69
N SER A 101 1.52 3.77 -15.78
CA SER A 101 1.01 5.09 -16.11
C SER A 101 -0.05 5.59 -15.12
N SER A 102 -0.69 4.69 -14.37
CA SER A 102 -1.67 5.03 -13.34
C SER A 102 -1.03 5.47 -12.02
N SER A 103 0.24 5.13 -11.77
CA SER A 103 0.86 5.41 -10.48
C SER A 103 0.91 6.92 -10.22
N ALA A 104 0.41 7.34 -9.06
CA ALA A 104 0.47 8.73 -8.61
C ALA A 104 0.64 8.77 -7.09
N PHE A 105 1.17 9.88 -6.58
CA PHE A 105 1.28 10.11 -5.16
C PHE A 105 1.21 11.60 -4.86
N TRP A 106 0.40 11.98 -3.88
CA TRP A 106 0.19 13.38 -3.55
C TRP A 106 0.00 13.59 -2.05
N PHE A 107 0.66 14.58 -1.47
CA PHE A 107 0.33 15.05 -0.13
C PHE A 107 0.49 16.55 0.03
N ALA A 108 -0.40 17.12 0.84
CA ALA A 108 -0.30 18.50 1.30
C ALA A 108 0.72 18.55 2.44
N ARG A 109 1.59 19.54 2.41
CA ARG A 109 2.52 19.86 3.50
C ARG A 109 1.90 20.93 4.37
N GLU A 110 2.31 20.99 5.64
CA GLU A 110 1.82 21.98 6.60
C GLU A 110 2.08 23.43 6.15
N ASN A 111 3.13 23.65 5.37
CA ASN A 111 3.49 24.97 4.83
C ASN A 111 2.63 25.42 3.62
N GLY A 112 1.54 24.72 3.32
CA GLY A 112 0.62 25.04 2.21
C GLY A 112 1.11 24.59 0.83
N SER A 113 2.34 24.10 0.69
CA SER A 113 2.81 23.47 -0.55
C SER A 113 2.36 22.03 -0.68
N ALA A 114 2.48 21.45 -1.87
CA ALA A 114 2.19 20.04 -2.10
C ALA A 114 3.41 19.30 -2.66
N PHE A 115 3.56 18.05 -2.25
CA PHE A 115 4.37 17.08 -2.98
C PHE A 115 3.46 16.32 -3.94
N SER A 116 3.90 16.16 -5.19
CA SER A 116 3.12 15.47 -6.22
C SER A 116 4.03 14.68 -7.13
N ILE A 117 3.65 13.43 -7.38
CA ILE A 117 4.09 12.61 -8.49
C ILE A 117 2.82 12.33 -9.31
N PRO A 118 2.66 12.95 -10.50
CA PRO A 118 1.44 12.80 -11.28
C PRO A 118 1.34 11.43 -11.93
N ALA A 119 0.11 10.98 -12.17
CA ALA A 119 -0.17 9.90 -13.13
C ALA A 119 0.02 10.42 -14.56
N GLN A 120 0.33 9.53 -15.49
CA GLN A 120 0.43 9.84 -16.92
C GLN A 120 -0.93 9.75 -17.63
N LYS A 121 -1.93 9.12 -16.99
CA LYS A 121 -3.30 9.00 -17.49
C LYS A 121 -4.31 9.24 -16.36
N PRO A 122 -5.56 9.61 -16.67
CA PRO A 122 -6.63 9.64 -15.69
C PRO A 122 -6.82 8.27 -15.04
N VAL A 123 -7.13 8.28 -13.75
CA VAL A 123 -7.44 7.08 -12.95
C VAL A 123 -8.88 7.16 -12.45
N ARG A 124 -9.55 6.01 -12.32
CA ARG A 124 -10.95 5.93 -11.92
C ARG A 124 -11.15 6.18 -10.43
N ASP A 125 -10.29 5.58 -9.62
CA ASP A 125 -10.40 5.53 -8.16
C ASP A 125 -9.06 5.88 -7.50
N PHE A 126 -9.10 6.30 -6.24
CA PHE A 126 -7.92 6.55 -5.42
C PHE A 126 -8.15 6.09 -3.99
N VAL A 127 -7.07 5.68 -3.33
CA VAL A 127 -7.06 5.48 -1.87
C VAL A 127 -6.50 6.74 -1.27
N ALA A 128 -7.21 7.33 -0.32
CA ALA A 128 -6.74 8.49 0.42
C ALA A 128 -6.70 8.20 1.90
N VAL A 129 -5.90 9.02 2.57
CA VAL A 129 -5.97 9.15 3.99
C VAL A 129 -6.41 10.59 4.26
N ALA A 130 -7.34 10.82 5.19
CA ALA A 130 -7.88 12.16 5.51
C ALA A 130 -8.08 12.32 7.03
N PRO A 131 -8.15 13.55 7.57
CA PRO A 131 -8.99 14.02 8.67
C PRO A 131 -9.96 13.01 9.30
N LYS A 132 -10.08 12.90 10.63
CA LYS A 132 -11.26 12.29 11.26
C LYS A 132 -12.31 13.38 11.40
#